data_AF-A0AAU2BZ75-F1
#
_entry.id   AF-A0AAU2BZ75-F1
#
_cell.length_a   1.000
_cell.length_b   1.000
_cell.length_c   1.000
_cell.angle_alpha   90.00
_cell.angle_beta   90.00
_cell.angle_gamma   90.00
#
_symmetry.space_group_name_H-M   'P 1'
#
loop_
_entity.id
_entity.type
_entity.pdbx_description
1 polymer ?
#
loop_
_entity_poly.entity_id
_entity_poly.type
_entity_poly.pdbx_seq_one_letter_code
_entity_poly.pdbx_strand_id
1 'polypeptide(L)'
;MVTAQAYDPTGGIMYQLGSEPCLKGRANCAVYPKSAELPSGRLLASFEKSTVVTATGSADRQTLPVYKSDDRGTTWQPLSEVKAPAYLSSDPRYAKYTSNWTNPYLYVLPQDVGNLKQGTLLLASVVSGDDHYYKEHKAADPSWTPTNDGDRENLAIALYSSTDEGATWKVENVVATGGWQGGSAGAVGQNIADANTDHQVDPIWEPYLMVYKGRLVCYYSDENDYTGFNATTGVPTLDTANDTATDSQGQILAHKTWDGRSPAWSAPVVDVAGLTQNMGGGKTEIGGGRPGMANVVRTTDGKWLLTFEYWGGGANTRYVLADDPLKFYTGSATGTGVNALPLDAGSHTLAAGGSPVLIRLPGGRLVYNAAGSGNVWVNDSGRSDSTWKEYRTTSPAGYSRNLQYVDGTGRIAILNNQGTSTIAYAEVDLGHSDGPYHQLVNRRTDQVIGTGNKSNDADIGNADVPDVRLEVPGSAGNADTQYWHLTTEPNGGVSLLNKSGGRAAAIWTGNATAGQKIGQWVDNSDTGSWNLVKTADGFYKLQSVKNTGLYLTGATAGAQLTLQTAVTDGSQDWELVR
;
A
#
# COMPACT_ATOMS: atom_id res chain seq x y z
N MET A 1 -2.14 -29.78 -1.85
CA MET A 1 -0.67 -29.72 -1.96
C MET A 1 -0.36 -28.61 -2.95
N VAL A 2 0.00 -27.43 -2.44
CA VAL A 2 0.54 -26.36 -3.29
C VAL A 2 1.99 -26.74 -3.55
N THR A 3 2.33 -27.03 -4.80
CA THR A 3 3.72 -27.23 -5.22
C THR A 3 4.55 -26.02 -4.83
N ALA A 4 5.74 -26.21 -4.29
CA ALA A 4 6.67 -25.11 -4.04
C ALA A 4 6.91 -24.36 -5.36
N GLN A 5 6.45 -23.12 -5.43
CA GLN A 5 6.64 -22.22 -6.57
C GLN A 5 7.86 -21.34 -6.29
N ALA A 6 8.58 -20.98 -7.35
CA ALA A 6 9.71 -20.07 -7.23
C ALA A 6 9.24 -18.67 -6.84
N TYR A 7 9.97 -18.03 -5.94
CA TYR A 7 9.69 -16.67 -5.47
C TYR A 7 10.36 -15.65 -6.40
N ASP A 8 9.63 -14.67 -6.95
CA ASP A 8 10.21 -13.60 -7.80
C ASP A 8 10.05 -12.19 -7.17
N PRO A 9 11.08 -11.70 -6.45
CA PRO A 9 11.03 -10.39 -5.81
C PRO A 9 11.14 -9.20 -6.79
N THR A 10 11.58 -9.42 -8.04
CA THR A 10 11.80 -8.30 -8.98
C THR A 10 10.51 -7.73 -9.51
N GLY A 11 9.44 -8.51 -9.51
CA GLY A 11 8.12 -8.07 -9.94
C GLY A 11 8.00 -7.88 -11.45
N GLY A 12 6.98 -7.15 -11.89
CA GLY A 12 6.68 -6.97 -13.30
C GLY A 12 5.58 -5.96 -13.57
N ILE A 13 5.08 -5.96 -14.81
CA ILE A 13 3.97 -5.10 -15.23
C ILE A 13 2.67 -5.89 -15.11
N MET A 14 1.74 -5.41 -14.28
CA MET A 14 0.38 -5.94 -14.19
C MET A 14 -0.50 -5.36 -15.29
N TYR A 15 -0.38 -4.06 -15.55
CA TYR A 15 -1.14 -3.36 -16.57
C TYR A 15 -0.31 -2.28 -17.25
N GLN A 16 -0.44 -2.20 -18.57
CA GLN A 16 0.10 -1.13 -19.39
C GLN A 16 -1.03 -0.51 -20.18
N LEU A 17 -1.24 0.80 -20.04
CA LEU A 17 -2.17 1.52 -20.89
C LEU A 17 -1.73 1.40 -22.36
N GLY A 18 -2.69 1.13 -23.25
CA GLY A 18 -2.49 1.11 -24.69
C GLY A 18 -2.53 2.51 -25.29
N SER A 19 -3.21 2.64 -26.44
CA SER A 19 -3.38 3.91 -27.14
C SER A 19 -4.68 4.63 -26.77
N GLU A 20 -5.41 4.16 -25.75
CA GLU A 20 -6.66 4.79 -25.34
C GLU A 20 -6.42 6.23 -24.86
N PRO A 21 -7.18 7.22 -25.36
CA PRO A 21 -7.02 8.60 -24.93
C PRO A 21 -7.51 8.75 -23.49
N CYS A 22 -6.85 9.65 -22.76
CA CYS A 22 -7.12 9.89 -21.36
C CYS A 22 -8.19 10.95 -21.15
N LEU A 23 -8.98 10.78 -20.09
CA LEU A 23 -9.92 11.80 -19.61
C LEU A 23 -9.25 12.85 -18.73
N LYS A 24 -8.01 12.59 -18.30
CA LYS A 24 -7.20 13.52 -17.51
C LYS A 24 -5.79 13.72 -18.07
N GLY A 25 -5.18 14.84 -17.71
CA GLY A 25 -3.81 15.16 -18.13
C GLY A 25 -2.72 14.40 -17.39
N ARG A 26 -1.45 14.68 -17.72
CA ARG A 26 -0.22 14.02 -17.21
C ARG A 26 -0.03 12.55 -17.62
N ALA A 27 -0.89 12.03 -18.49
CA ALA A 27 -0.84 10.65 -18.97
C ALA A 27 -0.77 9.60 -17.83
N ASN A 28 -1.38 9.89 -16.67
CA ASN A 28 -1.47 9.01 -15.47
C ASN A 28 -2.88 8.40 -15.32
N CYS A 29 -3.44 8.00 -16.44
CA CYS A 29 -4.79 7.51 -16.66
C CYS A 29 -5.00 6.13 -16.05
N ALA A 30 -3.93 5.36 -15.83
CA ALA A 30 -3.94 4.20 -14.94
C ALA A 30 -3.17 4.53 -13.65
N VAL A 31 -3.85 4.56 -12.51
CA VAL A 31 -3.23 4.95 -11.24
C VAL A 31 -4.03 4.43 -10.04
N TYR A 32 -3.56 4.68 -8.81
CA TYR A 32 -4.24 4.34 -7.57
C TYR A 32 -4.54 2.84 -7.45
N PRO A 33 -3.54 1.95 -7.56
CA PRO A 33 -3.78 0.54 -7.34
C PRO A 33 -4.18 0.29 -5.88
N LYS A 34 -5.11 -0.65 -5.67
CA LYS A 34 -5.40 -1.29 -4.38
C LYS A 34 -5.57 -2.79 -4.59
N SER A 35 -5.29 -3.57 -3.55
CA SER A 35 -5.51 -5.01 -3.57
C SER A 35 -6.08 -5.55 -2.27
N ALA A 36 -6.59 -6.76 -2.34
CA ALA A 36 -7.01 -7.56 -1.19
C ALA A 36 -6.68 -9.04 -1.44
N GLU A 37 -6.41 -9.78 -0.38
CA GLU A 37 -6.30 -11.24 -0.39
C GLU A 37 -7.62 -11.86 0.08
N LEU A 38 -8.16 -12.77 -0.73
CA LEU A 38 -9.36 -13.55 -0.41
C LEU A 38 -9.02 -14.72 0.52
N PRO A 39 -10.02 -15.28 1.25
CA PRO A 39 -9.81 -16.48 2.07
C PRO A 39 -9.32 -17.71 1.28
N SER A 40 -9.52 -17.71 -0.04
CA SER A 40 -9.01 -18.72 -0.96
C SER A 40 -7.49 -18.64 -1.19
N GLY A 41 -6.84 -17.55 -0.78
CA GLY A 41 -5.44 -17.20 -1.08
C GLY A 41 -5.26 -16.48 -2.42
N ARG A 42 -6.35 -16.24 -3.17
CA ARG A 42 -6.30 -15.39 -4.37
C ARG A 42 -6.11 -13.93 -3.97
N LEU A 43 -5.18 -13.25 -4.64
CA LEU A 43 -5.10 -11.79 -4.58
C LEU A 43 -5.95 -11.19 -5.70
N LEU A 44 -6.64 -10.10 -5.38
CA LEU A 44 -7.32 -9.27 -6.36
C LEU A 44 -6.78 -7.85 -6.30
N ALA A 45 -6.67 -7.20 -7.44
CA ALA A 45 -6.25 -5.81 -7.55
C ALA A 45 -7.20 -5.02 -8.45
N SER A 46 -7.41 -3.75 -8.13
CA SER A 46 -8.12 -2.78 -8.96
C SER A 46 -7.37 -1.45 -8.95
N PHE A 47 -7.61 -0.63 -9.95
CA PHE A 47 -6.96 0.67 -10.13
C PHE A 47 -7.87 1.59 -10.94
N GLU A 48 -7.69 2.91 -10.81
CA GLU A 48 -8.33 3.89 -11.68
C GLU A 48 -7.85 3.66 -13.12
N LYS A 49 -8.78 3.53 -14.08
CA LYS A 49 -8.52 3.62 -15.53
C LYS A 49 -9.36 4.75 -16.13
N SER A 50 -8.84 5.97 -16.09
CA SER A 50 -9.52 7.20 -16.55
C SER A 50 -9.25 7.49 -18.02
N THR A 51 -9.82 6.64 -18.87
CA THR A 51 -9.73 6.70 -20.34
C THR A 51 -11.08 6.96 -20.96
N VAL A 52 -11.10 7.61 -22.12
CA VAL A 52 -12.32 7.87 -22.89
C VAL A 52 -12.95 6.55 -23.29
N VAL A 53 -14.22 6.37 -22.94
CA VAL A 53 -14.96 5.16 -23.29
C VAL A 53 -15.40 5.27 -24.75
N THR A 54 -14.96 4.33 -25.60
CA THR A 54 -15.22 4.38 -27.04
C THR A 54 -16.70 4.45 -27.41
N ALA A 55 -17.57 3.79 -26.64
CA ALA A 55 -19.00 3.73 -26.93
C ALA A 55 -19.74 5.07 -26.73
N THR A 56 -19.22 5.94 -25.86
CA THR A 56 -19.87 7.20 -25.46
C THR A 56 -19.04 8.41 -25.87
N GLY A 57 -17.74 8.22 -26.12
CA GLY A 57 -16.79 9.30 -26.40
C GLY A 57 -16.46 10.15 -25.17
N SER A 58 -16.83 9.74 -23.96
CA SER A 58 -16.68 10.50 -22.71
C SER A 58 -16.35 9.58 -21.52
N ALA A 59 -16.60 10.05 -20.30
CA ALA A 59 -16.46 9.28 -19.05
C ALA A 59 -17.65 8.36 -18.77
N ASP A 60 -18.75 8.53 -19.50
CA ASP A 60 -19.94 7.68 -19.39
C ASP A 60 -19.60 6.21 -19.70
N ARG A 61 -20.07 5.29 -18.85
CA ARG A 61 -19.80 3.84 -18.83
C ARG A 61 -18.40 3.45 -18.43
N GLN A 62 -17.59 4.36 -17.88
CA GLN A 62 -16.28 4.02 -17.35
C GLN A 62 -16.40 2.92 -16.28
N THR A 63 -15.43 2.01 -16.29
CA THR A 63 -15.34 0.87 -15.39
C THR A 63 -14.03 0.89 -14.61
N LEU A 64 -13.99 0.15 -13.50
CA LEU A 64 -12.74 -0.17 -12.80
C LEU A 64 -12.28 -1.57 -13.18
N PRO A 65 -11.08 -1.75 -13.75
CA PRO A 65 -10.51 -3.07 -14.01
C PRO A 65 -10.28 -3.86 -12.72
N VAL A 66 -10.44 -5.18 -12.80
CA VAL A 66 -10.08 -6.13 -11.72
C VAL A 66 -9.12 -7.18 -12.28
N TYR A 67 -7.98 -7.32 -11.63
CA TYR A 67 -6.95 -8.30 -11.91
C TYR A 67 -6.87 -9.31 -10.77
N LYS A 68 -6.40 -10.52 -11.06
CA LYS A 68 -6.15 -11.56 -10.06
C LYS A 68 -4.73 -12.09 -10.12
N SER A 69 -4.23 -12.55 -8.98
CA SER A 69 -3.08 -13.44 -8.86
C SER A 69 -3.51 -14.69 -8.10
N ASP A 70 -3.21 -15.85 -8.68
CA ASP A 70 -3.48 -17.18 -8.09
C ASP A 70 -2.18 -17.85 -7.60
N ASP A 71 -1.06 -17.13 -7.64
CA ASP A 71 0.29 -17.56 -7.31
C ASP A 71 0.97 -16.59 -6.33
N ARG A 72 0.17 -16.08 -5.38
CA ARG A 72 0.65 -15.27 -4.25
C ARG A 72 1.36 -13.96 -4.63
N GLY A 73 0.94 -13.35 -5.73
CA GLY A 73 1.41 -12.03 -6.19
C GLY A 73 2.45 -12.07 -7.29
N THR A 74 2.90 -13.27 -7.68
CA THR A 74 4.00 -13.46 -8.64
C THR A 74 3.58 -13.22 -10.08
N THR A 75 2.36 -13.56 -10.47
CA THR A 75 1.80 -13.17 -11.77
C THR A 75 0.38 -12.63 -11.64
N TRP A 76 0.01 -11.73 -12.54
CA TRP A 76 -1.28 -11.07 -12.54
C TRP A 76 -1.97 -11.18 -13.90
N GLN A 77 -3.28 -11.38 -13.89
CA GLN A 77 -4.09 -11.55 -15.08
C GLN A 77 -5.43 -10.81 -14.96
N PRO A 78 -5.98 -10.26 -16.05
CA PRO A 78 -7.32 -9.65 -16.03
C PRO A 78 -8.38 -10.66 -15.58
N LEU A 79 -9.38 -10.19 -14.82
CA LEU A 79 -10.48 -11.01 -14.33
C LEU A 79 -11.85 -10.45 -14.73
N SER A 80 -12.13 -9.22 -14.35
CA SER A 80 -13.44 -8.59 -14.54
C SER A 80 -13.33 -7.07 -14.61
N GLU A 81 -14.46 -6.40 -14.81
CA GLU A 81 -14.56 -4.94 -14.73
C GLU A 81 -15.79 -4.54 -13.91
N VAL A 82 -15.63 -3.61 -12.98
CA VAL A 82 -16.72 -3.09 -12.14
C VAL A 82 -17.38 -1.92 -12.84
N LYS A 83 -18.60 -2.12 -13.35
CA LYS A 83 -19.37 -1.07 -14.02
C LYS A 83 -19.91 -0.03 -13.04
N ALA A 84 -20.21 1.17 -13.56
CA ALA A 84 -20.89 2.21 -12.79
C ALA A 84 -22.28 1.76 -12.31
N PRO A 85 -22.79 2.30 -11.19
CA PRO A 85 -24.05 1.85 -10.60
C PRO A 85 -25.25 1.92 -11.55
N ALA A 86 -25.32 2.93 -12.42
CA ALA A 86 -26.36 3.08 -13.44
C ALA A 86 -26.44 1.89 -14.42
N TYR A 87 -25.37 1.10 -14.54
CA TYR A 87 -25.27 -0.05 -15.45
C TYR A 87 -25.26 -1.41 -14.74
N LEU A 88 -25.40 -1.42 -13.41
CA LEU A 88 -25.54 -2.63 -12.59
C LEU A 88 -26.89 -2.73 -11.88
N SER A 89 -27.64 -1.64 -11.80
CA SER A 89 -28.92 -1.58 -11.12
C SER A 89 -29.97 -0.85 -11.95
N SER A 90 -31.23 -1.27 -11.83
CA SER A 90 -32.39 -0.57 -12.37
C SER A 90 -33.03 0.39 -11.36
N ASP A 91 -32.51 0.49 -10.14
CA ASP A 91 -32.99 1.41 -9.12
C ASP A 91 -32.67 2.86 -9.53
N PRO A 92 -33.69 3.74 -9.66
CA PRO A 92 -33.51 5.12 -10.13
C PRO A 92 -32.50 5.94 -9.33
N ARG A 93 -32.27 5.62 -8.05
CA ARG A 93 -31.30 6.35 -7.23
C ARG A 93 -29.86 6.26 -7.76
N TYR A 94 -29.57 5.23 -8.55
CA TYR A 94 -28.25 5.01 -9.13
C TYR A 94 -28.09 5.55 -10.55
N ALA A 95 -29.18 5.99 -11.18
CA ALA A 95 -29.19 6.34 -12.60
C ALA A 95 -28.22 7.47 -12.97
N LYS A 96 -27.92 8.37 -12.03
CA LYS A 96 -26.99 9.49 -12.21
C LYS A 96 -25.51 9.12 -12.13
N TYR A 97 -25.18 7.96 -11.57
CA TYR A 97 -23.80 7.49 -11.42
C TYR A 97 -23.41 6.62 -12.63
N THR A 98 -23.03 7.28 -13.72
CA THR A 98 -22.74 6.66 -15.01
C THR A 98 -21.26 6.33 -15.21
N SER A 99 -20.38 6.78 -14.32
CA SER A 99 -18.94 6.55 -14.39
C SER A 99 -18.43 5.92 -13.09
N ASN A 100 -17.77 4.75 -13.17
CA ASN A 100 -17.02 4.19 -12.04
C ASN A 100 -15.55 4.61 -12.18
N TRP A 101 -15.17 5.66 -11.47
CA TRP A 101 -14.03 6.47 -11.87
C TRP A 101 -12.75 6.07 -11.15
N THR A 102 -12.67 6.28 -9.83
CA THR A 102 -11.37 6.31 -9.15
C THR A 102 -11.44 5.86 -7.69
N ASN A 103 -10.26 5.87 -7.05
CA ASN A 103 -9.97 5.49 -5.68
C ASN A 103 -10.64 4.16 -5.27
N PRO A 104 -10.41 3.05 -6.01
CA PRO A 104 -10.86 1.76 -5.53
C PRO A 104 -10.26 1.47 -4.16
N TYR A 105 -11.00 0.78 -3.31
CA TYR A 105 -10.51 0.15 -2.09
C TYR A 105 -11.17 -1.22 -1.95
N LEU A 106 -10.35 -2.26 -1.97
CA LEU A 106 -10.79 -3.66 -1.85
C LEU A 106 -10.69 -4.10 -0.40
N TYR A 107 -11.73 -4.76 0.11
CA TYR A 107 -11.77 -5.19 1.50
C TYR A 107 -12.56 -6.48 1.67
N VAL A 108 -11.94 -7.50 2.23
CA VAL A 108 -12.61 -8.76 2.55
C VAL A 108 -13.21 -8.67 3.93
N LEU A 109 -14.51 -8.94 4.04
CA LEU A 109 -15.19 -8.89 5.34
C LEU A 109 -14.62 -9.93 6.31
N PRO A 110 -14.05 -9.51 7.46
CA PRO A 110 -13.51 -10.44 8.45
C PRO A 110 -14.60 -11.12 9.30
N GLN A 111 -15.82 -10.60 9.24
CA GLN A 111 -16.99 -11.11 9.94
C GLN A 111 -18.27 -10.69 9.20
N ASP A 112 -19.40 -11.31 9.53
CA ASP A 112 -20.71 -10.85 9.07
C ASP A 112 -20.95 -9.37 9.48
N VAL A 113 -21.50 -8.59 8.54
CA VAL A 113 -22.02 -7.24 8.77
C VAL A 113 -23.40 -7.15 8.14
N GLY A 114 -24.42 -7.17 8.99
CA GLY A 114 -25.81 -7.12 8.54
C GLY A 114 -26.21 -8.32 7.69
N ASN A 115 -26.39 -8.10 6.39
CA ASN A 115 -26.70 -9.14 5.40
C ASN A 115 -25.47 -9.62 4.61
N LEU A 116 -24.34 -8.92 4.73
CA LEU A 116 -23.09 -9.28 4.08
C LEU A 116 -22.36 -10.33 4.93
N LYS A 117 -21.86 -11.38 4.29
CA LYS A 117 -21.24 -12.51 4.97
C LYS A 117 -19.74 -12.35 5.09
N GLN A 118 -19.16 -12.93 6.14
CA GLN A 118 -17.71 -13.08 6.23
C GLN A 118 -17.15 -13.68 4.92
N GLY A 119 -16.03 -13.14 4.45
CA GLY A 119 -15.40 -13.54 3.19
C GLY A 119 -16.01 -12.89 1.95
N THR A 120 -17.13 -12.17 2.04
CA THR A 120 -17.59 -11.29 0.95
C THR A 120 -16.51 -10.25 0.66
N LEU A 121 -16.13 -10.14 -0.61
CA LEU A 121 -15.26 -9.09 -1.09
C LEU A 121 -16.08 -7.82 -1.29
N LEU A 122 -15.64 -6.72 -0.71
CA LEU A 122 -16.17 -5.40 -0.95
C LEU A 122 -15.21 -4.60 -1.83
N LEU A 123 -15.78 -3.75 -2.67
CA LEU A 123 -15.07 -2.67 -3.32
C LEU A 123 -15.82 -1.37 -3.03
N ALA A 124 -15.14 -0.39 -2.44
CA ALA A 124 -15.59 0.98 -2.42
C ALA A 124 -14.85 1.78 -3.50
N SER A 125 -15.54 2.66 -4.20
CA SER A 125 -14.92 3.54 -5.20
C SER A 125 -15.68 4.85 -5.34
N VAL A 126 -15.00 5.86 -5.86
CA VAL A 126 -15.60 7.11 -6.29
C VAL A 126 -16.28 6.88 -7.65
N VAL A 127 -17.58 7.13 -7.68
CA VAL A 127 -18.41 7.14 -8.88
C VAL A 127 -18.88 8.56 -9.16
N SER A 128 -19.20 8.85 -10.42
CA SER A 128 -19.68 10.16 -10.85
C SER A 128 -20.71 10.02 -11.97
N GLY A 129 -21.32 11.14 -12.36
CA GLY A 129 -21.86 11.34 -13.69
C GLY A 129 -20.76 11.46 -14.75
N ASP A 130 -21.09 12.06 -15.88
CA ASP A 130 -20.16 12.29 -16.98
C ASP A 130 -19.21 13.48 -16.68
N ASP A 131 -18.15 13.63 -17.48
CA ASP A 131 -17.20 14.75 -17.40
C ASP A 131 -17.65 15.86 -18.35
N HIS A 132 -18.32 16.89 -17.82
CA HIS A 132 -18.88 17.97 -18.64
C HIS A 132 -17.79 18.85 -19.23
N TYR A 133 -16.75 19.14 -18.45
CA TYR A 133 -15.61 19.93 -18.92
C TYR A 133 -14.95 19.27 -20.14
N TYR A 134 -14.69 17.95 -20.07
CA TYR A 134 -14.16 17.21 -21.21
C TYR A 134 -15.07 17.32 -22.45
N LYS A 135 -16.39 17.19 -22.27
CA LYS A 135 -17.37 17.22 -23.37
C LYS A 135 -17.47 18.59 -24.04
N GLU A 136 -17.56 19.64 -23.24
CA GLU A 136 -17.61 21.02 -23.71
C GLU A 136 -16.36 21.37 -24.52
N HIS A 137 -15.18 21.03 -23.99
CA HIS A 137 -13.91 21.25 -24.69
C HIS A 137 -13.78 20.42 -25.97
N LYS A 138 -14.18 19.14 -25.95
CA LYS A 138 -14.16 18.30 -27.16
C LYS A 138 -15.17 18.74 -28.22
N ALA A 139 -16.30 19.30 -27.81
CA ALA A 139 -17.28 19.87 -28.73
C ALA A 139 -16.75 21.14 -29.40
N ALA A 140 -16.02 21.98 -28.66
CA ALA A 140 -15.40 23.20 -29.17
C ALA A 140 -14.15 22.93 -30.05
N ASP A 141 -13.31 21.99 -29.63
CA ASP A 141 -12.10 21.57 -30.34
C ASP A 141 -11.91 20.04 -30.25
N PRO A 142 -12.23 19.28 -31.30
CA PRO A 142 -12.06 17.83 -31.32
C PRO A 142 -10.60 17.37 -31.13
N SER A 143 -9.62 18.23 -31.42
CA SER A 143 -8.18 17.95 -31.27
C SER A 143 -7.65 18.24 -29.88
N TRP A 144 -8.42 18.94 -29.04
CA TRP A 144 -8.05 19.26 -27.67
C TRP A 144 -7.75 18.01 -26.85
N THR A 145 -6.78 18.08 -25.95
CA THR A 145 -6.47 16.98 -25.02
C THR A 145 -6.41 17.50 -23.59
N PRO A 146 -6.90 16.74 -22.60
CA PRO A 146 -6.87 17.17 -21.21
C PRO A 146 -5.44 17.40 -20.70
N THR A 147 -5.26 18.50 -19.96
CA THR A 147 -3.98 18.83 -19.28
C THR A 147 -4.03 18.59 -17.77
N ASN A 148 -5.22 18.38 -17.20
CA ASN A 148 -5.47 17.93 -15.84
C ASN A 148 -6.85 17.21 -15.79
N ASP A 149 -7.31 16.82 -14.60
CA ASP A 149 -8.68 16.32 -14.41
C ASP A 149 -9.72 17.42 -14.70
N GLY A 150 -10.89 17.02 -15.21
CA GLY A 150 -11.99 17.90 -15.61
C GLY A 150 -12.99 18.18 -14.48
N ASP A 151 -14.27 18.24 -14.86
CA ASP A 151 -15.37 18.59 -13.98
C ASP A 151 -16.53 17.61 -14.13
N ARG A 152 -16.52 16.60 -13.27
CA ARG A 152 -17.55 15.57 -13.18
C ARG A 152 -18.63 15.99 -12.18
N GLU A 153 -19.87 15.72 -12.52
CA GLU A 153 -21.02 15.95 -11.63
C GLU A 153 -21.37 14.71 -10.80
N ASN A 154 -22.25 14.86 -9.80
CA ASN A 154 -22.87 13.76 -9.05
C ASN A 154 -21.85 12.80 -8.44
N LEU A 155 -20.86 13.33 -7.70
CA LEU A 155 -19.88 12.46 -7.05
C LEU A 155 -20.51 11.66 -5.91
N ALA A 156 -20.05 10.42 -5.77
CA ALA A 156 -20.41 9.57 -4.64
C ALA A 156 -19.34 8.52 -4.36
N ILE A 157 -19.30 8.04 -3.13
CA ILE A 157 -18.60 6.80 -2.81
C ILE A 157 -19.63 5.67 -2.85
N ALA A 158 -19.52 4.79 -3.84
CA ALA A 158 -20.37 3.63 -4.00
C ALA A 158 -19.71 2.40 -3.36
N LEU A 159 -20.53 1.53 -2.77
CA LEU A 159 -20.12 0.25 -2.21
C LEU A 159 -20.65 -0.89 -3.07
N TYR A 160 -19.75 -1.79 -3.46
CA TYR A 160 -20.03 -2.99 -4.23
C TYR A 160 -19.65 -4.24 -3.43
N SER A 161 -20.24 -5.37 -3.78
CA SER A 161 -19.87 -6.69 -3.25
C SER A 161 -19.63 -7.70 -4.37
N SER A 162 -18.78 -8.68 -4.09
CA SER A 162 -18.58 -9.90 -4.85
C SER A 162 -18.51 -11.09 -3.90
N THR A 163 -19.16 -12.19 -4.29
CA THR A 163 -19.18 -13.47 -3.54
C THR A 163 -18.67 -14.63 -4.38
N ASP A 164 -18.05 -14.33 -5.52
CA ASP A 164 -17.61 -15.30 -6.54
C ASP A 164 -16.17 -15.03 -6.97
N GLU A 165 -15.30 -14.77 -5.98
CA GLU A 165 -13.86 -14.58 -6.19
C GLU A 165 -13.51 -13.40 -7.11
N GLY A 166 -14.35 -12.34 -7.11
CA GLY A 166 -14.16 -11.11 -7.89
C GLY A 166 -14.66 -11.19 -9.33
N ALA A 167 -15.38 -12.24 -9.72
CA ALA A 167 -15.84 -12.43 -11.09
C ALA A 167 -17.04 -11.54 -11.44
N THR A 168 -17.99 -11.37 -10.52
CA THR A 168 -19.15 -10.50 -10.70
C THR A 168 -19.35 -9.56 -9.51
N TRP A 169 -20.06 -8.45 -9.76
CA TRP A 169 -20.21 -7.36 -8.81
C TRP A 169 -21.66 -6.89 -8.71
N LYS A 170 -22.09 -6.61 -7.48
CA LYS A 170 -23.39 -6.04 -7.16
C LYS A 170 -23.22 -4.72 -6.42
N VAL A 171 -24.00 -3.70 -6.77
CA VAL A 171 -24.07 -2.45 -6.01
C VAL A 171 -24.86 -2.71 -4.72
N GLU A 172 -24.27 -2.37 -3.58
CA GLU A 172 -24.91 -2.50 -2.26
C GLU A 172 -25.52 -1.17 -1.80
N ASN A 173 -24.73 -0.09 -1.79
CA ASN A 173 -25.20 1.20 -1.31
C ASN A 173 -24.33 2.38 -1.79
N VAL A 174 -24.79 3.60 -1.54
CA VAL A 174 -23.97 4.82 -1.57
C VAL A 174 -23.59 5.20 -0.14
N VAL A 175 -22.30 5.36 0.12
CA VAL A 175 -21.74 5.72 1.43
C VAL A 175 -21.96 7.20 1.72
N ALA A 176 -21.46 8.04 0.82
CA ALA A 176 -21.48 9.49 0.89
C ALA A 176 -21.63 10.07 -0.52
N THR A 177 -22.02 11.33 -0.60
CA THR A 177 -22.21 12.09 -1.85
C THR A 177 -21.45 13.40 -1.77
N GLY A 178 -20.92 13.85 -2.90
CA GLY A 178 -20.45 15.22 -3.14
C GLY A 178 -21.17 15.83 -4.33
N GLY A 179 -20.96 17.12 -4.59
CA GLY A 179 -21.51 17.81 -5.74
C GLY A 179 -20.66 17.57 -6.98
N TRP A 180 -19.76 18.51 -7.25
CA TRP A 180 -18.91 18.57 -8.44
C TRP A 180 -17.44 18.37 -8.11
N GLN A 181 -16.71 17.89 -9.11
CA GLN A 181 -15.29 17.65 -8.99
C GLN A 181 -14.49 18.96 -8.92
N GLY A 182 -14.79 19.92 -9.79
CA GLY A 182 -14.13 21.21 -9.84
C GLY A 182 -12.62 21.17 -10.09
N GLY A 183 -12.10 20.21 -10.86
CA GLY A 183 -10.68 19.97 -11.09
C GLY A 183 -10.04 18.91 -10.19
N SER A 184 -8.75 19.07 -9.87
CA SER A 184 -8.00 18.13 -9.01
C SER A 184 -7.21 18.87 -7.95
N ALA A 185 -6.65 18.16 -6.96
CA ALA A 185 -5.80 18.76 -5.93
C ALA A 185 -4.66 19.65 -6.50
N GLY A 186 -4.19 19.38 -7.72
CA GLY A 186 -3.17 20.19 -8.41
C GLY A 186 -3.69 21.37 -9.24
N ALA A 187 -5.01 21.52 -9.38
CA ALA A 187 -5.68 22.59 -10.12
C ALA A 187 -7.12 22.81 -9.59
N VAL A 188 -7.26 22.92 -8.26
CA VAL A 188 -8.55 23.08 -7.58
C VAL A 188 -9.24 24.36 -8.08
N GLY A 189 -10.50 24.24 -8.50
CA GLY A 189 -11.30 25.36 -8.99
C GLY A 189 -10.85 25.94 -10.33
N GLN A 190 -10.03 25.23 -11.13
CA GLN A 190 -9.51 25.76 -12.40
C GLN A 190 -10.26 25.20 -13.62
N ASN A 191 -10.48 23.89 -13.67
CA ASN A 191 -11.18 23.22 -14.77
C ASN A 191 -12.65 23.08 -14.39
N ILE A 192 -13.41 24.18 -14.46
CA ILE A 192 -14.85 24.21 -14.16
C ILE A 192 -15.62 24.18 -15.47
N ALA A 193 -16.61 23.29 -15.58
CA ALA A 193 -17.49 23.22 -16.74
C ALA A 193 -18.50 24.37 -16.74
N ASP A 194 -18.95 24.80 -17.92
CA ASP A 194 -20.06 25.76 -18.04
C ASP A 194 -21.36 25.19 -17.43
N ALA A 195 -21.52 23.86 -17.45
CA ALA A 195 -22.62 23.16 -16.78
C ALA A 195 -22.62 23.30 -15.24
N ASN A 196 -21.47 23.59 -14.63
CA ASN A 196 -21.32 23.80 -13.18
C ASN A 196 -21.57 25.29 -12.86
N THR A 197 -22.85 25.70 -12.92
CA THR A 197 -23.24 27.12 -12.91
C THR A 197 -22.89 27.87 -11.64
N ASP A 198 -22.79 27.17 -10.51
CA ASP A 198 -22.41 27.74 -9.22
C ASP A 198 -20.91 27.57 -8.92
N HIS A 199 -20.15 26.98 -9.85
CA HIS A 199 -18.71 26.74 -9.75
C HIS A 199 -18.33 25.89 -8.52
N GLN A 200 -19.16 24.89 -8.18
CA GLN A 200 -18.97 24.00 -7.04
C GLN A 200 -17.66 23.21 -7.14
N VAL A 201 -16.99 23.05 -6.01
CA VAL A 201 -15.77 22.24 -5.80
C VAL A 201 -15.87 21.52 -4.45
N ASP A 202 -16.78 20.56 -4.38
CA ASP A 202 -17.11 19.81 -3.16
C ASP A 202 -17.08 18.28 -3.37
N PRO A 203 -16.01 17.73 -3.97
CA PRO A 203 -15.89 16.30 -4.20
C PRO A 203 -15.66 15.50 -2.90
N ILE A 204 -15.81 14.18 -3.02
CA ILE A 204 -15.44 13.24 -1.97
C ILE A 204 -14.54 12.14 -2.53
N TRP A 205 -13.60 11.66 -1.73
CA TRP A 205 -12.48 10.83 -2.23
C TRP A 205 -12.09 9.68 -1.31
N GLU A 206 -11.30 8.76 -1.89
CA GLU A 206 -10.34 7.93 -1.15
C GLU A 206 -10.95 7.08 -0.02
N PRO A 207 -11.94 6.22 -0.33
CA PRO A 207 -12.53 5.36 0.68
C PRO A 207 -11.49 4.43 1.31
N TYR A 208 -11.59 4.22 2.63
CA TYR A 208 -10.90 3.18 3.38
C TYR A 208 -11.93 2.43 4.23
N LEU A 209 -12.03 1.11 4.04
CA LEU A 209 -13.02 0.27 4.72
C LEU A 209 -12.44 -0.47 5.92
N MET A 210 -13.22 -0.56 6.99
CA MET A 210 -12.86 -1.35 8.17
C MET A 210 -14.12 -1.83 8.90
N VAL A 211 -14.14 -3.08 9.38
CA VAL A 211 -15.16 -3.50 10.35
C VAL A 211 -14.73 -3.11 11.77
N TYR A 212 -15.64 -2.47 12.50
CA TYR A 212 -15.47 -2.21 13.93
C TYR A 212 -16.78 -2.45 14.68
N LYS A 213 -16.72 -3.29 15.73
CA LYS A 213 -17.87 -3.65 16.58
C LYS A 213 -19.12 -4.06 15.78
N GLY A 214 -18.93 -4.87 14.73
CA GLY A 214 -20.01 -5.39 13.88
C GLY A 214 -20.62 -4.40 12.90
N ARG A 215 -20.01 -3.22 12.70
CA ARG A 215 -20.40 -2.24 11.69
C ARG A 215 -19.29 -2.06 10.68
N LEU A 216 -19.68 -1.82 9.43
CA LEU A 216 -18.75 -1.34 8.41
C LEU A 216 -18.51 0.15 8.63
N VAL A 217 -17.24 0.55 8.66
CA VAL A 217 -16.79 1.94 8.70
C VAL A 217 -16.16 2.25 7.37
N CYS A 218 -16.52 3.39 6.78
CA CYS A 218 -15.85 3.95 5.61
C CYS A 218 -15.28 5.30 6.00
N TYR A 219 -13.96 5.40 6.09
CA TYR A 219 -13.24 6.67 6.14
C TYR A 219 -13.08 7.20 4.72
N TYR A 220 -13.08 8.50 4.55
CA TYR A 220 -12.96 9.16 3.26
C TYR A 220 -12.52 10.62 3.43
N SER A 221 -12.05 11.21 2.34
CA SER A 221 -11.77 12.65 2.26
C SER A 221 -13.02 13.38 1.78
N ASP A 222 -13.35 14.50 2.39
CA ASP A 222 -14.60 15.22 2.16
C ASP A 222 -14.31 16.72 1.95
N GLU A 223 -14.63 17.24 0.76
CA GLU A 223 -14.47 18.65 0.39
C GLU A 223 -15.78 19.43 0.44
N ASN A 224 -16.87 18.85 0.96
CA ASN A 224 -18.03 19.67 1.30
C ASN A 224 -17.60 20.76 2.31
N ASP A 225 -18.22 21.92 2.19
CA ASP A 225 -17.93 23.09 3.00
C ASP A 225 -18.58 22.96 4.38
N TYR A 226 -17.73 22.95 5.42
CA TYR A 226 -18.16 22.78 6.79
C TYR A 226 -17.74 23.99 7.64
N THR A 227 -18.71 24.62 8.30
CA THR A 227 -18.47 25.77 9.20
C THR A 227 -17.83 25.37 10.54
N GLY A 228 -17.81 24.07 10.83
CA GLY A 228 -17.26 23.49 12.06
C GLY A 228 -17.83 22.10 12.32
N PHE A 229 -17.69 21.60 13.56
CA PHE A 229 -18.26 20.33 13.97
C PHE A 229 -18.65 20.33 15.45
N ASN A 230 -19.58 19.46 15.81
CA ASN A 230 -19.99 19.28 17.20
C ASN A 230 -18.89 18.57 17.99
N ALA A 231 -18.30 19.22 18.98
CA ALA A 231 -17.18 18.67 19.77
C ALA A 231 -17.51 17.41 20.58
N THR A 232 -18.80 17.08 20.79
CA THR A 232 -19.23 15.88 21.53
C THR A 232 -19.48 14.69 20.61
N THR A 233 -20.05 14.94 19.43
CA THR A 233 -20.43 13.86 18.50
C THR A 233 -19.48 13.71 17.32
N GLY A 234 -18.66 14.72 17.05
CA GLY A 234 -17.81 14.82 15.87
C GLY A 234 -18.57 15.13 14.57
N VAL A 235 -19.89 15.31 14.62
CA VAL A 235 -20.69 15.55 13.40
C VAL A 235 -20.41 16.95 12.85
N PRO A 236 -19.98 17.10 11.59
CA PRO A 236 -19.71 18.40 10.99
C PRO A 236 -21.00 19.16 10.69
N THR A 237 -20.91 20.49 10.68
CA THR A 237 -22.01 21.40 10.34
C THR A 237 -21.81 21.89 8.91
N LEU A 238 -22.54 21.29 7.98
CA LEU A 238 -22.53 21.67 6.57
C LEU A 238 -22.93 23.15 6.43
N ASP A 239 -22.21 23.88 5.60
CA ASP A 239 -22.64 25.21 5.22
C ASP A 239 -23.96 25.12 4.44
N THR A 240 -24.94 25.90 4.86
CA THR A 240 -26.26 25.95 4.19
C THR A 240 -26.20 26.41 2.73
N ALA A 241 -25.10 27.04 2.32
CA ALA A 241 -24.83 27.51 0.99
C ALA A 241 -23.72 26.71 0.28
N ASN A 242 -23.38 25.48 0.76
CA ASN A 242 -22.41 24.57 0.12
C ASN A 242 -22.58 24.51 -1.41
N ASP A 243 -23.82 24.42 -1.88
CA ASP A 243 -24.10 24.25 -3.32
C ASP A 243 -24.02 25.56 -4.13
N THR A 244 -23.84 26.73 -3.51
CA THR A 244 -24.04 28.03 -4.20
C THR A 244 -23.05 29.12 -3.84
N ALA A 245 -22.37 29.01 -2.69
CA ALA A 245 -21.34 29.94 -2.28
C ALA A 245 -19.99 29.56 -2.91
N THR A 246 -19.04 30.49 -2.86
CA THR A 246 -17.66 30.17 -3.21
C THR A 246 -17.08 29.16 -2.22
N ASP A 247 -16.61 28.02 -2.72
CA ASP A 247 -16.04 26.96 -1.89
C ASP A 247 -14.77 27.38 -1.17
N SER A 248 -14.56 26.83 0.04
CA SER A 248 -13.31 27.02 0.81
C SER A 248 -12.08 26.41 0.16
N GLN A 249 -12.28 25.46 -0.77
CA GLN A 249 -11.25 24.55 -1.28
C GLN A 249 -10.56 23.75 -0.16
N GLY A 250 -11.20 23.68 1.01
CA GLY A 250 -10.80 22.87 2.14
C GLY A 250 -11.11 21.40 1.91
N GLN A 251 -10.53 20.54 2.74
CA GLN A 251 -10.83 19.12 2.74
C GLN A 251 -10.67 18.61 4.17
N ILE A 252 -11.64 17.84 4.67
CA ILE A 252 -11.53 17.13 5.95
C ILE A 252 -11.33 15.64 5.71
N LEU A 253 -10.89 14.93 6.74
CA LEU A 253 -11.15 13.49 6.83
C LEU A 253 -12.38 13.24 7.67
N ALA A 254 -13.24 12.35 7.20
CA ALA A 254 -14.44 11.93 7.90
C ALA A 254 -14.69 10.43 7.73
N HIS A 255 -15.58 9.89 8.54
CA HIS A 255 -16.10 8.55 8.35
C HIS A 255 -17.61 8.47 8.53
N LYS A 256 -18.17 7.41 7.96
CA LYS A 256 -19.56 6.98 8.19
C LYS A 256 -19.58 5.51 8.58
N THR A 257 -20.60 5.11 9.33
CA THR A 257 -20.81 3.72 9.76
C THR A 257 -22.11 3.16 9.21
N TRP A 258 -22.12 1.84 8.98
CA TRP A 258 -23.28 1.11 8.47
C TRP A 258 -23.41 -0.25 9.14
N ASP A 259 -24.65 -0.64 9.39
CA ASP A 259 -25.01 -1.91 10.02
C ASP A 259 -25.14 -3.07 9.02
N GLY A 260 -24.96 -2.81 7.72
CA GLY A 260 -25.10 -3.81 6.65
C GLY A 260 -26.55 -4.13 6.28
N ARG A 261 -27.54 -3.34 6.73
CA ARG A 261 -28.98 -3.60 6.51
C ARG A 261 -29.76 -2.34 6.19
N SER A 262 -29.51 -1.26 6.92
CA SER A 262 -30.25 -0.01 6.82
C SER A 262 -30.04 0.63 5.44
N PRO A 263 -31.05 1.32 4.88
CA PRO A 263 -30.87 2.01 3.61
C PRO A 263 -29.86 3.17 3.73
N ALA A 264 -29.79 3.80 4.90
CA ALA A 264 -28.90 4.92 5.18
C ALA A 264 -27.66 4.50 5.98
N TRP A 265 -26.55 5.18 5.70
CA TRP A 265 -25.37 5.25 6.57
C TRP A 265 -25.62 6.25 7.71
N SER A 266 -24.80 6.22 8.76
CA SER A 266 -24.81 7.25 9.80
C SER A 266 -24.55 8.66 9.22
N ALA A 267 -24.79 9.70 10.02
CA ALA A 267 -24.20 11.02 9.73
C ALA A 267 -22.65 10.90 9.64
N PRO A 268 -21.98 11.78 8.87
CA PRO A 268 -20.52 11.86 8.88
C PRO A 268 -20.01 12.27 10.26
N VAL A 269 -18.82 11.79 10.60
CA VAL A 269 -18.08 12.15 11.80
C VAL A 269 -16.69 12.56 11.37
N VAL A 270 -16.24 13.74 11.80
CA VAL A 270 -14.89 14.24 11.52
C VAL A 270 -13.85 13.31 12.13
N ASP A 271 -12.79 13.04 11.40
CA ASP A 271 -11.58 12.38 11.89
C ASP A 271 -10.42 13.36 12.01
N VAL A 272 -10.21 14.20 10.99
CA VAL A 272 -9.21 15.26 10.98
C VAL A 272 -9.80 16.51 10.34
N ALA A 273 -9.97 17.57 11.14
CA ALA A 273 -10.66 18.79 10.73
C ALA A 273 -9.82 19.75 9.88
N GLY A 274 -8.48 19.64 9.91
CA GLY A 274 -7.61 20.64 9.30
C GLY A 274 -7.61 21.97 10.07
N LEU A 275 -7.13 23.02 9.40
CA LEU A 275 -7.14 24.39 9.91
C LEU A 275 -8.49 25.06 9.62
N THR A 276 -8.84 26.06 10.42
CA THR A 276 -9.97 26.95 10.15
C THR A 276 -9.55 28.08 9.22
N GLN A 277 -10.26 28.25 8.12
CA GLN A 277 -10.09 29.29 7.11
C GLN A 277 -11.12 30.41 7.30
N ASN A 278 -10.72 31.65 7.05
CA ASN A 278 -11.62 32.80 7.04
C ASN A 278 -12.17 33.00 5.62
N MET A 279 -13.49 32.97 5.50
CA MET A 279 -14.21 33.07 4.23
C MET A 279 -14.73 34.49 3.95
N GLY A 280 -14.36 35.45 4.78
CA GLY A 280 -14.90 36.81 4.75
C GLY A 280 -16.27 36.91 5.40
N GLY A 281 -16.75 38.14 5.61
CA GLY A 281 -18.10 38.39 6.16
C GLY A 281 -18.36 37.83 7.57
N GLY A 282 -17.32 37.39 8.30
CA GLY A 282 -17.45 36.73 9.60
C GLY A 282 -17.71 35.22 9.54
N LYS A 283 -17.74 34.63 8.34
CA LYS A 283 -17.85 33.17 8.11
C LYS A 283 -16.46 32.52 8.18
N THR A 284 -16.40 31.33 8.77
CA THR A 284 -15.20 30.48 8.78
C THR A 284 -15.56 29.05 8.44
N GLU A 285 -14.65 28.34 7.79
CA GLU A 285 -14.79 26.93 7.44
C GLU A 285 -13.57 26.12 7.87
N ILE A 286 -13.76 24.83 8.14
CA ILE A 286 -12.67 23.88 8.45
C ILE A 286 -12.18 23.21 7.15
N GLY A 287 -11.08 22.45 7.22
CA GLY A 287 -10.51 21.74 6.07
C GLY A 287 -9.21 22.35 5.55
N GLY A 288 -8.73 23.43 6.16
CA GLY A 288 -7.49 24.09 5.76
C GLY A 288 -6.27 23.17 5.89
N GLY A 289 -5.40 23.22 4.88
CA GLY A 289 -4.28 22.29 4.74
C GLY A 289 -4.69 20.89 4.26
N ARG A 290 -5.95 20.68 3.90
CA ARG A 290 -6.46 19.54 3.13
C ARG A 290 -5.97 18.15 3.60
N PRO A 291 -6.26 17.73 4.85
CA PRO A 291 -6.07 16.34 5.26
C PRO A 291 -6.79 15.35 4.33
N GLY A 292 -6.08 14.31 3.87
CA GLY A 292 -6.62 13.33 2.92
C GLY A 292 -5.96 11.95 2.98
N MET A 293 -6.48 10.99 2.22
CA MET A 293 -5.90 9.65 2.02
C MET A 293 -5.76 8.82 3.31
N ALA A 294 -6.84 8.72 4.09
CA ALA A 294 -6.82 8.03 5.38
C ALA A 294 -6.44 6.53 5.26
N ASN A 295 -5.52 6.09 6.13
CA ASN A 295 -5.26 4.68 6.40
C ASN A 295 -5.27 4.44 7.90
N VAL A 296 -6.01 3.43 8.36
CA VAL A 296 -6.28 3.21 9.79
C VAL A 296 -5.90 1.80 10.22
N VAL A 297 -5.05 1.66 11.24
CA VAL A 297 -4.70 0.35 11.81
C VAL A 297 -4.77 0.36 13.33
N ARG A 298 -5.03 -0.81 13.92
CA ARG A 298 -4.95 -1.01 15.36
C ARG A 298 -3.52 -1.34 15.79
N THR A 299 -3.01 -0.62 16.78
CA THR A 299 -1.70 -0.87 17.38
C THR A 299 -1.78 -1.94 18.47
N THR A 300 -0.65 -2.56 18.83
CA THR A 300 -0.62 -3.64 19.83
C THR A 300 -0.82 -3.17 21.27
N ASP A 301 -0.57 -1.89 21.54
CA ASP A 301 -0.91 -1.20 22.80
C ASP A 301 -2.38 -0.77 22.88
N GLY A 302 -3.20 -1.15 21.89
CA GLY A 302 -4.66 -1.02 21.95
C GLY A 302 -5.22 0.29 21.38
N LYS A 303 -4.36 1.19 20.90
CA LYS A 303 -4.72 2.43 20.21
C LYS A 303 -5.01 2.17 18.72
N TRP A 304 -5.43 3.23 18.05
CA TRP A 304 -5.66 3.29 16.61
C TRP A 304 -4.80 4.38 16.02
N LEU A 305 -4.04 4.04 14.99
CA LEU A 305 -3.16 4.92 14.25
C LEU A 305 -3.82 5.22 12.90
N LEU A 306 -4.11 6.49 12.65
CA LEU A 306 -4.55 6.98 11.35
C LEU A 306 -3.43 7.80 10.72
N THR A 307 -2.96 7.41 9.55
CA THR A 307 -2.03 8.19 8.72
C THR A 307 -2.75 8.87 7.57
N PHE A 308 -2.30 10.07 7.22
CA PHE A 308 -2.93 10.91 6.20
C PHE A 308 -1.93 11.89 5.58
N GLU A 309 -2.22 12.41 4.40
CA GLU A 309 -1.45 13.50 3.81
C GLU A 309 -1.97 14.88 4.23
N TYR A 310 -1.11 15.90 4.18
CA TYR A 310 -1.46 17.24 4.63
C TYR A 310 -0.65 18.32 3.91
N TRP A 311 -1.29 19.39 3.47
CA TRP A 311 -0.69 20.46 2.64
C TRP A 311 -0.79 21.86 3.25
N GLY A 312 -0.95 21.96 4.58
CA GLY A 312 -0.95 23.24 5.33
C GLY A 312 0.43 23.69 5.85
N GLY A 313 1.52 23.13 5.30
CA GLY A 313 2.90 23.40 5.74
C GLY A 313 3.47 22.38 6.74
N GLY A 314 4.78 22.41 6.95
CA GLY A 314 5.50 21.41 7.76
C GLY A 314 5.57 20.04 7.07
N ALA A 315 5.47 18.96 7.86
CA ALA A 315 5.42 17.60 7.31
C ALA A 315 4.14 17.39 6.51
N ASN A 316 4.27 16.92 5.26
CA ASN A 316 3.15 16.67 4.36
C ASN A 316 2.58 15.25 4.42
N THR A 317 3.07 14.46 5.38
CA THR A 317 2.46 13.20 5.78
C THR A 317 2.46 13.16 7.30
N ARG A 318 1.30 12.82 7.85
CA ARG A 318 0.99 13.01 9.26
C ARG A 318 0.21 11.83 9.82
N TYR A 319 0.10 11.80 11.14
CA TYR A 319 -0.69 10.81 11.85
C TYR A 319 -1.44 11.40 13.04
N VAL A 320 -2.49 10.70 13.46
CA VAL A 320 -3.19 10.88 14.74
C VAL A 320 -3.36 9.52 15.43
N LEU A 321 -3.41 9.55 16.75
CA LEU A 321 -3.69 8.39 17.59
C LEU A 321 -5.02 8.59 18.32
N ALA A 322 -5.82 7.53 18.44
CA ALA A 322 -7.05 7.52 19.24
C ALA A 322 -7.23 6.19 19.97
N ASP A 323 -7.98 6.21 21.08
CA ASP A 323 -8.37 4.97 21.78
C ASP A 323 -9.62 4.31 21.16
N ASP A 324 -10.40 5.09 20.41
CA ASP A 324 -11.59 4.66 19.68
C ASP A 324 -11.45 5.13 18.22
N PRO A 325 -11.50 4.23 17.21
CA PRO A 325 -11.28 4.61 15.83
C PRO A 325 -12.43 5.46 15.25
N LEU A 326 -13.53 5.60 15.99
CA LEU A 326 -14.66 6.47 15.61
C LEU A 326 -14.56 7.87 16.23
N LYS A 327 -13.44 8.22 16.87
CA LYS A 327 -13.29 9.47 17.66
C LYS A 327 -11.97 10.21 17.44
N PHE A 328 -11.41 10.15 16.23
CA PHE A 328 -10.19 10.89 15.91
C PHE A 328 -10.35 12.42 16.06
N TYR A 329 -11.57 12.98 15.89
CA TYR A 329 -11.86 14.40 16.13
C TYR A 329 -11.51 14.91 17.54
N THR A 330 -11.35 14.01 18.52
CA THR A 330 -10.94 14.38 19.89
C THR A 330 -9.43 14.66 20.00
N GLY A 331 -8.66 14.27 18.98
CA GLY A 331 -7.23 14.45 18.89
C GLY A 331 -6.82 15.77 18.21
N SER A 332 -5.62 15.77 17.64
CA SER A 332 -5.08 16.94 16.93
C SER A 332 -5.81 17.18 15.61
N ALA A 333 -6.31 18.41 15.41
CA ALA A 333 -7.00 18.83 14.18
C ALA A 333 -6.11 18.74 12.92
N THR A 334 -4.78 18.77 13.07
CA THR A 334 -3.84 18.67 11.95
C THR A 334 -2.85 17.51 12.08
N GLY A 335 -3.01 16.65 13.10
CA GLY A 335 -2.07 15.57 13.41
C GLY A 335 -0.64 16.00 13.71
N THR A 336 0.25 15.02 13.72
CA THR A 336 1.71 15.14 13.95
C THR A 336 2.46 14.59 12.74
N GLY A 337 3.58 15.19 12.36
CA GLY A 337 4.40 14.70 11.24
C GLY A 337 4.95 13.30 11.48
N VAL A 338 4.94 12.44 10.46
CA VAL A 338 5.53 11.08 10.54
C VAL A 338 7.04 11.11 10.81
N ASN A 339 7.70 12.21 10.47
CA ASN A 339 9.11 12.46 10.79
C ASN A 339 9.40 12.64 12.29
N ALA A 340 8.37 12.72 13.13
CA ALA A 340 8.51 12.74 14.59
C ALA A 340 8.38 11.34 15.23
N LEU A 341 8.06 10.30 14.44
CA LEU A 341 7.97 8.93 14.96
C LEU A 341 9.36 8.40 15.32
N PRO A 342 9.50 7.59 16.39
CA PRO A 342 10.79 7.06 16.80
C PRO A 342 11.41 6.19 15.71
N LEU A 343 12.73 6.29 15.52
CA LEU A 343 13.47 5.56 14.49
C LEU A 343 14.47 4.58 15.12
N ASP A 344 14.63 3.42 14.49
CA ASP A 344 15.76 2.55 14.79
C ASP A 344 17.05 3.14 14.22
N ALA A 345 18.17 2.97 14.92
CA ALA A 345 19.45 3.56 14.54
C ALA A 345 19.88 3.11 13.13
N GLY A 346 20.27 4.08 12.29
CA GLY A 346 20.64 3.85 10.88
C GLY A 346 19.49 4.01 9.89
N SER A 347 18.22 4.01 10.36
CA SER A 347 17.08 4.28 9.49
C SER A 347 16.98 5.77 9.15
N HIS A 348 16.59 6.09 7.92
CA HIS A 348 16.13 7.43 7.57
C HIS A 348 14.74 7.70 8.17
N THR A 349 14.35 8.97 8.24
CA THR A 349 12.99 9.37 8.63
C THR A 349 11.96 8.72 7.72
N LEU A 350 10.79 8.37 8.28
CA LEU A 350 9.67 7.83 7.51
C LEU A 350 9.38 8.68 6.27
N ALA A 351 9.07 8.01 5.16
CA ALA A 351 8.74 8.67 3.91
C ALA A 351 7.62 9.69 4.08
N ALA A 352 7.82 10.83 3.44
CA ALA A 352 6.83 11.87 3.24
C ALA A 352 6.41 11.90 1.75
N GLY A 353 5.80 12.98 1.28
CA GLY A 353 5.43 13.17 -0.13
C GLY A 353 3.96 12.91 -0.46
N GLY A 354 3.14 12.66 0.57
CA GLY A 354 1.70 12.42 0.41
C GLY A 354 1.35 10.96 0.12
N SER A 355 0.04 10.68 0.07
CA SER A 355 -0.55 9.36 -0.17
C SER A 355 0.03 8.21 0.68
N PRO A 356 0.05 8.33 2.02
CA PRO A 356 0.54 7.26 2.86
C PRO A 356 -0.29 5.99 2.70
N VAL A 357 0.36 4.84 2.85
CA VAL A 357 -0.31 3.54 3.04
C VAL A 357 0.29 2.87 4.27
N LEU A 358 -0.60 2.32 5.09
CA LEU A 358 -0.26 1.70 6.37
C LEU A 358 -1.03 0.38 6.50
N ILE A 359 -0.32 -0.71 6.69
CA ILE A 359 -0.90 -2.04 6.90
C ILE A 359 -0.42 -2.67 8.20
N ARG A 360 -1.21 -3.63 8.68
CA ARG A 360 -0.89 -4.46 9.85
C ARG A 360 -0.60 -5.89 9.39
N LEU A 361 0.54 -6.43 9.80
CA LEU A 361 0.95 -7.81 9.55
C LEU A 361 0.51 -8.73 10.69
N PRO A 362 0.61 -10.06 10.53
CA PRO A 362 0.52 -11.01 11.63
C PRO A 362 1.48 -10.68 12.77
N GLY A 363 1.12 -11.09 13.99
CA GLY A 363 1.84 -10.71 15.21
C GLY A 363 1.65 -9.23 15.62
N GLY A 364 1.07 -8.40 14.75
CA GLY A 364 0.75 -7.00 15.04
C GLY A 364 1.78 -5.99 14.56
N ARG A 365 2.83 -6.43 13.86
CA ARG A 365 3.79 -5.54 13.19
C ARG A 365 3.06 -4.60 12.23
N LEU A 366 3.59 -3.40 12.05
CA LEU A 366 3.04 -2.40 11.13
C LEU A 366 4.04 -2.12 10.01
N VAL A 367 3.54 -1.86 8.80
CA VAL A 367 4.36 -1.46 7.65
C VAL A 367 3.78 -0.20 7.05
N TYR A 368 4.64 0.78 6.81
CA TYR A 368 4.31 2.09 6.32
C TYR A 368 5.11 2.45 5.06
N ASN A 369 4.48 3.14 4.11
CA ASN A 369 5.15 3.91 3.07
C ASN A 369 4.36 5.18 2.71
N ALA A 370 5.00 6.05 1.93
CA ALA A 370 4.38 7.20 1.27
C ALA A 370 5.06 7.45 -0.09
N ALA A 371 4.53 8.38 -0.89
CA ALA A 371 4.95 8.58 -2.28
C ALA A 371 6.41 9.01 -2.46
N GLY A 372 7.06 9.55 -1.43
CA GLY A 372 8.42 10.08 -1.51
C GLY A 372 9.53 9.03 -1.45
N SER A 373 9.24 7.74 -1.25
CA SER A 373 10.28 6.71 -1.17
C SER A 373 9.89 5.37 -1.77
N GLY A 374 10.90 4.68 -2.31
CA GLY A 374 10.86 3.26 -2.68
C GLY A 374 10.88 2.33 -1.46
N ASN A 375 11.33 2.79 -0.31
CA ASN A 375 11.48 1.96 0.89
C ASN A 375 10.17 1.84 1.68
N VAL A 376 10.14 0.91 2.64
CA VAL A 376 9.08 0.78 3.64
C VAL A 376 9.67 0.91 5.04
N TRP A 377 8.85 1.30 6.00
CA TRP A 377 9.23 1.34 7.41
C TRP A 377 8.41 0.32 8.17
N VAL A 378 9.08 -0.50 8.98
CA VAL A 378 8.49 -1.58 9.76
C VAL A 378 8.58 -1.22 11.25
N ASN A 379 7.44 -1.26 11.93
CA ASN A 379 7.37 -1.23 13.38
C ASN A 379 7.08 -2.65 13.87
N ASP A 380 8.11 -3.30 14.40
CA ASP A 380 8.11 -4.73 14.73
C ASP A 380 7.27 -5.04 15.99
N SER A 381 7.16 -4.12 16.94
CA SER A 381 6.33 -4.34 18.13
C SER A 381 4.84 -4.08 17.87
N GLY A 382 4.54 -3.30 16.83
CA GLY A 382 3.22 -2.80 16.50
C GLY A 382 2.67 -1.74 17.46
N ARG A 383 3.46 -1.31 18.46
CA ARG A 383 3.04 -0.31 19.44
C ARG A 383 3.10 1.08 18.84
N SER A 384 2.23 1.97 19.32
CA SER A 384 2.20 3.36 18.88
C SER A 384 3.44 4.18 19.26
N ASP A 385 4.22 3.73 20.24
CA ASP A 385 5.36 4.45 20.84
C ASP A 385 6.73 3.83 20.53
N SER A 386 6.77 2.75 19.73
CA SER A 386 8.03 2.06 19.41
C SER A 386 8.70 2.57 18.13
N THR A 387 9.93 2.11 17.93
CA THR A 387 10.75 2.48 16.78
C THR A 387 10.24 1.88 15.48
N TRP A 388 10.46 2.65 14.41
CA TRP A 388 10.31 2.24 13.03
C TRP A 388 11.68 2.01 12.41
N LYS A 389 11.84 0.89 11.72
CA LYS A 389 13.06 0.51 11.03
C LYS A 389 12.83 0.54 9.53
N GLU A 390 13.77 1.11 8.78
CA GLU A 390 13.67 1.22 7.32
C GLU A 390 14.15 -0.06 6.62
N TYR A 391 13.42 -0.45 5.57
CA TYR A 391 13.61 -1.65 4.76
C TYR A 391 13.53 -1.27 3.27
N ARG A 392 14.53 -1.66 2.48
CA ARG A 392 14.50 -1.48 1.02
C ARG A 392 13.43 -2.35 0.36
N THR A 393 12.89 -1.87 -0.75
CA THR A 393 12.07 -2.67 -1.67
C THR A 393 12.64 -2.58 -3.08
N THR A 394 12.22 -3.52 -3.94
CA THR A 394 12.49 -3.50 -5.39
C THR A 394 11.51 -2.59 -6.15
N SER A 395 10.46 -2.09 -5.49
CA SER A 395 9.47 -1.19 -6.07
C SER A 395 9.88 0.29 -5.89
N PRO A 396 9.84 1.13 -6.94
CA PRO A 396 10.14 2.54 -6.80
C PRO A 396 9.05 3.28 -6.02
N ALA A 397 9.36 4.54 -5.69
CA ALA A 397 8.42 5.48 -5.11
C ALA A 397 7.21 5.71 -6.04
N GLY A 398 6.05 6.04 -5.50
CA GLY A 398 4.86 6.27 -6.33
C GLY A 398 3.62 6.69 -5.53
N TYR A 399 2.75 7.44 -6.20
CA TYR A 399 1.48 7.91 -5.65
C TYR A 399 0.56 6.74 -5.26
N SER A 400 0.06 6.78 -4.03
CA SER A 400 -0.86 5.79 -3.43
C SER A 400 -0.37 4.35 -3.59
N ARG A 401 0.96 4.15 -3.51
CA ARG A 401 1.62 2.84 -3.65
C ARG A 401 1.09 1.87 -2.60
N ASN A 402 0.40 0.84 -3.07
CA ASN A 402 -0.33 -0.10 -2.24
C ASN A 402 0.58 -1.18 -1.66
N LEU A 403 0.26 -1.61 -0.44
CA LEU A 403 0.88 -2.73 0.25
C LEU A 403 -0.21 -3.77 0.58
N GLN A 404 0.04 -5.03 0.25
CA GLN A 404 -0.83 -6.15 0.61
C GLN A 404 0.04 -7.24 1.25
N TYR A 405 -0.21 -7.55 2.51
CA TYR A 405 0.38 -8.76 3.10
C TYR A 405 -0.14 -10.00 2.39
N VAL A 406 0.72 -10.96 2.09
CA VAL A 406 0.32 -12.22 1.45
C VAL A 406 0.45 -13.35 2.46
N ASP A 407 -0.69 -13.90 2.86
CA ASP A 407 -0.81 -14.78 4.01
C ASP A 407 0.06 -16.04 3.91
N GLY A 408 0.70 -16.38 5.03
CA GLY A 408 1.64 -17.49 5.11
C GLY A 408 2.95 -17.28 4.33
N THR A 409 3.19 -16.12 3.71
CA THR A 409 4.41 -15.95 2.92
C THR A 409 5.45 -15.05 3.56
N GLY A 410 5.10 -14.32 4.63
CA GLY A 410 6.00 -13.29 5.21
C GLY A 410 6.23 -12.08 4.30
N ARG A 411 5.65 -12.08 3.09
CA ARG A 411 5.84 -11.07 2.06
C ARG A 411 4.74 -10.04 2.05
N ILE A 412 5.09 -8.89 1.50
CA ILE A 412 4.14 -7.89 1.01
C ILE A 412 4.20 -7.86 -0.53
N ALA A 413 3.04 -7.94 -1.17
CA ALA A 413 2.86 -7.56 -2.56
C ALA A 413 2.68 -6.04 -2.63
N ILE A 414 3.50 -5.38 -3.44
CA ILE A 414 3.52 -3.93 -3.61
C ILE A 414 3.01 -3.63 -5.01
N LEU A 415 2.02 -2.75 -5.14
CA LEU A 415 1.53 -2.25 -6.43
C LEU A 415 1.78 -0.76 -6.54
N ASN A 416 2.33 -0.30 -7.66
CA ASN A 416 2.55 1.13 -7.89
C ASN A 416 2.26 1.54 -9.33
N ASN A 417 1.93 2.82 -9.52
CA ASN A 417 1.95 3.43 -10.84
C ASN A 417 3.39 3.85 -11.18
N GLN A 418 3.82 3.56 -12.40
CA GLN A 418 5.10 3.96 -12.97
C GLN A 418 4.88 4.64 -14.32
N GLY A 419 5.75 5.61 -14.65
CA GLY A 419 5.71 6.33 -15.92
C GLY A 419 4.33 6.91 -16.23
N THR A 420 3.94 6.82 -17.51
CA THR A 420 2.69 7.36 -18.04
C THR A 420 1.61 6.29 -18.13
N SER A 421 1.15 5.77 -16.98
CA SER A 421 0.06 4.77 -16.84
C SER A 421 0.46 3.30 -16.95
N THR A 422 1.47 2.91 -16.17
CA THR A 422 1.83 1.50 -15.98
C THR A 422 1.55 1.12 -14.54
N ILE A 423 0.72 0.10 -14.31
CA ILE A 423 0.61 -0.53 -12.99
C ILE A 423 1.61 -1.67 -12.92
N ALA A 424 2.62 -1.51 -12.09
CA ALA A 424 3.63 -2.52 -11.82
C ALA A 424 3.41 -3.14 -10.44
N TYR A 425 4.00 -4.31 -10.25
CA TYR A 425 4.00 -5.04 -9.00
C TYR A 425 5.42 -5.44 -8.61
N ALA A 426 5.64 -5.65 -7.32
CA ALA A 426 6.83 -6.28 -6.76
C ALA A 426 6.48 -7.04 -5.48
N GLU A 427 7.34 -7.93 -5.04
CA GLU A 427 7.18 -8.67 -3.78
C GLU A 427 8.40 -8.44 -2.89
N VAL A 428 8.17 -8.28 -1.59
CA VAL A 428 9.27 -8.18 -0.61
C VAL A 428 8.95 -9.01 0.61
N ASP A 429 9.87 -9.91 0.95
CA ASP A 429 9.89 -10.64 2.22
C ASP A 429 10.32 -9.70 3.36
N LEU A 430 9.55 -9.71 4.46
CA LEU A 430 9.82 -8.94 5.68
C LEU A 430 10.02 -9.88 6.89
N GLY A 431 10.43 -11.12 6.63
CA GLY A 431 10.65 -12.17 7.61
C GLY A 431 9.38 -12.89 8.01
N HIS A 432 9.55 -14.01 8.72
CA HIS A 432 8.49 -14.90 9.21
C HIS A 432 7.60 -15.51 8.12
N SER A 433 8.21 -15.84 6.99
CA SER A 433 7.64 -16.60 5.88
C SER A 433 7.38 -18.05 6.30
N ASP A 434 6.31 -18.67 5.80
CA ASP A 434 6.02 -20.06 6.17
C ASP A 434 7.10 -21.00 5.63
N GLY A 435 7.42 -22.00 6.45
CA GLY A 435 8.32 -23.07 6.11
C GLY A 435 9.50 -23.16 7.09
N PRO A 436 10.44 -24.08 6.82
CA PRO A 436 11.50 -24.36 7.76
C PRO A 436 12.54 -23.24 7.73
N TYR A 437 12.90 -22.79 8.92
CA TYR A 437 14.09 -21.99 9.16
C TYR A 437 15.21 -22.88 9.67
N HIS A 438 16.44 -22.55 9.30
CA HIS A 438 17.61 -23.29 9.76
C HIS A 438 18.67 -22.34 10.29
N GLN A 439 19.34 -22.74 11.35
CA GLN A 439 20.68 -22.28 11.63
C GLN A 439 21.65 -23.03 10.70
N LEU A 440 22.58 -22.30 10.08
CA LEU A 440 23.64 -22.88 9.28
C LEU A 440 24.91 -22.95 10.13
N VAL A 441 25.19 -24.11 10.72
CA VAL A 441 26.32 -24.34 11.63
C VAL A 441 27.57 -24.67 10.84
N ASN A 442 28.63 -23.90 11.05
CA ASN A 442 29.91 -24.08 10.39
C ASN A 442 30.72 -25.19 11.06
N ARG A 443 31.11 -26.22 10.30
CA ARG A 443 31.84 -27.39 10.81
C ARG A 443 33.17 -27.06 11.51
N ARG A 444 33.87 -26.02 11.05
CA ARG A 444 35.19 -25.67 11.61
C ARG A 444 35.10 -24.92 12.93
N THR A 445 34.06 -24.12 13.12
CA THR A 445 33.99 -23.14 14.21
C THR A 445 32.86 -23.40 15.20
N ASP A 446 31.95 -24.34 14.88
CA ASP A 446 30.70 -24.61 15.62
C ASP A 446 29.81 -23.36 15.80
N GLN A 447 30.01 -22.36 14.93
CA GLN A 447 29.26 -21.11 14.93
C GLN A 447 28.24 -21.06 13.80
N VAL A 448 27.19 -20.28 14.00
CA VAL A 448 26.08 -20.13 13.04
C VAL A 448 26.24 -18.87 12.21
N ILE A 449 25.65 -18.88 11.01
CA ILE A 449 25.47 -17.65 10.24
C ILE A 449 24.46 -16.74 10.96
N GLY A 450 24.88 -15.54 11.32
CA GLY A 450 24.03 -14.50 11.90
C GLY A 450 24.36 -13.12 11.32
N THR A 451 23.71 -12.09 11.86
CA THR A 451 23.77 -10.72 11.32
C THR A 451 24.07 -9.66 12.38
N GLY A 452 24.47 -10.05 13.59
CA GLY A 452 24.78 -9.12 14.67
C GLY A 452 23.56 -8.32 15.16
N ASN A 453 22.38 -8.95 15.21
CA ASN A 453 21.09 -8.32 15.54
C ASN A 453 20.52 -7.37 14.47
N LYS A 454 21.11 -7.33 13.27
CA LYS A 454 20.61 -6.50 12.16
C LYS A 454 19.54 -7.24 11.38
N SER A 455 18.44 -6.57 11.06
CA SER A 455 17.28 -7.20 10.41
C SER A 455 16.93 -6.60 9.04
N ASN A 456 17.61 -5.52 8.64
CA ASN A 456 17.35 -4.79 7.39
C ASN A 456 18.61 -4.77 6.51
N ASP A 457 18.50 -4.08 5.38
CA ASP A 457 19.56 -3.92 4.40
C ASP A 457 20.81 -3.30 5.05
N ALA A 458 21.98 -3.87 4.77
CA ALA A 458 23.22 -3.55 5.46
C ALA A 458 23.71 -2.11 5.20
N ASP A 459 23.35 -1.53 4.05
CA ASP A 459 23.64 -0.13 3.71
C ASP A 459 22.71 0.89 4.38
N ILE A 460 21.61 0.43 4.97
CA ILE A 460 20.70 1.25 5.78
C ILE A 460 21.00 1.02 7.27
N GLY A 461 20.88 -0.22 7.74
CA GLY A 461 20.93 -0.54 9.17
C GLY A 461 22.32 -0.64 9.78
N ASN A 462 23.39 -0.67 8.97
CA ASN A 462 24.74 -0.94 9.45
C ASN A 462 25.83 -0.06 8.83
N ALA A 463 25.50 1.21 8.56
CA ALA A 463 26.49 2.21 8.09
C ALA A 463 27.29 1.75 6.87
N ASP A 464 26.64 0.99 5.97
CA ASP A 464 27.26 0.48 4.74
C ASP A 464 28.47 -0.44 5.01
N VAL A 465 28.29 -1.39 5.94
CA VAL A 465 29.29 -2.42 6.29
C VAL A 465 28.67 -3.82 6.19
N PRO A 466 29.38 -4.80 5.60
CA PRO A 466 28.95 -6.21 5.59
C PRO A 466 28.60 -6.72 6.99
N ASP A 467 27.43 -7.31 7.16
CA ASP A 467 26.89 -7.67 8.48
C ASP A 467 26.69 -9.18 8.66
N VAL A 468 26.78 -9.98 7.59
CA VAL A 468 26.65 -11.44 7.67
C VAL A 468 27.96 -12.05 8.17
N ARG A 469 27.88 -12.75 9.31
CA ARG A 469 29.04 -13.20 10.08
C ARG A 469 28.79 -14.50 10.83
N LEU A 470 29.86 -15.12 11.32
CA LEU A 470 29.76 -16.22 12.28
C LEU A 470 29.47 -15.71 13.69
N GLU A 471 28.59 -16.42 14.40
CA GLU A 471 28.17 -16.10 15.76
C GLU A 471 28.03 -17.36 16.62
N VAL A 472 28.17 -17.21 17.94
CA VAL A 472 27.85 -18.30 18.87
C VAL A 472 26.35 -18.58 18.77
N PRO A 473 25.92 -19.86 18.64
CA PRO A 473 24.50 -20.19 18.61
C PRO A 473 23.77 -19.64 19.84
N GLY A 474 22.68 -18.90 19.61
CA GLY A 474 21.88 -18.28 20.67
C GLY A 474 22.46 -17.00 21.28
N SER A 475 23.57 -16.45 20.75
CA SER A 475 24.17 -15.22 21.29
C SER A 475 23.46 -13.92 20.88
N ALA A 476 22.61 -13.96 19.86
CA ALA A 476 21.92 -12.77 19.37
C ALA A 476 20.80 -12.35 20.34
N GLY A 477 20.72 -11.05 20.63
CA GLY A 477 19.60 -10.46 21.38
C GLY A 477 18.28 -10.55 20.59
N ASN A 478 18.34 -10.54 19.26
CA ASN A 478 17.26 -11.01 18.41
C ASN A 478 17.61 -12.39 17.85
N ALA A 479 17.05 -13.45 18.44
CA ALA A 479 17.33 -14.83 18.05
C ALA A 479 17.06 -15.09 16.56
N ASP A 480 16.04 -14.45 15.97
CA ASP A 480 15.65 -14.67 14.58
C ASP A 480 16.73 -14.24 13.58
N THR A 481 17.70 -13.43 13.99
CA THR A 481 18.84 -13.05 13.14
C THR A 481 19.80 -14.19 12.83
N GLN A 482 19.73 -15.31 13.56
CA GLN A 482 20.56 -16.50 13.33
C GLN A 482 19.85 -17.60 12.53
N TYR A 483 18.64 -17.33 12.05
CA TYR A 483 17.80 -18.30 11.34
C TYR A 483 17.53 -17.84 9.91
N TRP A 484 17.68 -18.76 8.97
CA TRP A 484 17.58 -18.50 7.54
C TRP A 484 16.58 -19.43 6.86
N HIS A 485 15.70 -18.85 6.05
CA HIS A 485 14.82 -19.57 5.15
C HIS A 485 15.56 -19.82 3.84
N LEU A 486 15.57 -21.06 3.38
CA LEU A 486 16.18 -21.43 2.10
C LEU A 486 15.09 -21.41 1.03
N THR A 487 15.11 -20.38 0.18
CA THR A 487 14.07 -20.16 -0.85
C THR A 487 14.65 -20.40 -2.22
N THR A 488 13.94 -21.12 -3.10
CA THR A 488 14.36 -21.30 -4.49
C THR A 488 14.05 -20.05 -5.32
N GLU A 489 15.06 -19.58 -6.04
CA GLU A 489 14.97 -18.43 -6.95
C GLU A 489 14.34 -18.82 -8.30
N PRO A 490 13.71 -17.88 -9.05
CA PRO A 490 13.06 -18.15 -10.34
C PRO A 490 14.06 -18.62 -11.38
N ASN A 491 15.27 -18.06 -11.34
CA ASN A 491 16.36 -18.35 -12.27
C ASN A 491 17.29 -19.48 -11.80
N GLY A 492 16.91 -20.19 -10.73
CA GLY A 492 17.69 -21.27 -10.13
C GLY A 492 18.66 -20.82 -9.03
N GLY A 493 19.11 -21.78 -8.24
CA GLY A 493 19.81 -21.54 -6.98
C GLY A 493 18.85 -21.33 -5.80
N VAL A 494 19.41 -21.01 -4.64
CA VAL A 494 18.67 -20.70 -3.42
C VAL A 494 19.15 -19.39 -2.80
N SER A 495 18.23 -18.60 -2.28
CA SER A 495 18.52 -17.49 -1.39
C SER A 495 18.42 -17.92 0.06
N LEU A 496 19.24 -17.29 0.90
CA LEU A 496 19.17 -17.41 2.35
C LEU A 496 18.47 -16.17 2.88
N LEU A 497 17.17 -16.24 3.16
CA LEU A 497 16.38 -15.12 3.67
C LEU A 497 16.36 -15.13 5.19
N ASN A 498 16.83 -14.05 5.81
CA ASN A 498 16.90 -13.94 7.26
C ASN A 498 15.50 -13.91 7.89
N LYS A 499 15.25 -14.69 8.95
CA LYS A 499 13.94 -14.74 9.60
C LYS A 499 13.47 -13.40 10.16
N SER A 500 14.41 -12.56 10.64
CA SER A 500 14.07 -11.29 11.29
C SER A 500 13.60 -10.18 10.33
N GLY A 501 13.80 -10.34 9.02
CA GLY A 501 13.48 -9.26 8.08
C GLY A 501 13.50 -9.60 6.59
N GLY A 502 13.59 -10.88 6.24
CA GLY A 502 13.44 -11.34 4.85
C GLY A 502 14.60 -10.95 3.93
N ARG A 503 15.75 -10.55 4.50
CA ARG A 503 16.92 -10.12 3.72
C ARG A 503 17.77 -11.30 3.29
N ALA A 504 18.19 -11.27 2.03
CA ALA A 504 19.09 -12.25 1.45
C ALA A 504 20.52 -12.02 1.94
N ALA A 505 21.20 -13.08 2.36
CA ALA A 505 22.66 -13.07 2.50
C ALA A 505 23.30 -13.14 1.12
N ALA A 506 23.84 -12.02 0.63
CA ALA A 506 24.38 -11.92 -0.72
C ALA A 506 25.71 -11.13 -0.77
N ILE A 507 26.36 -11.18 -1.93
CA ILE A 507 27.74 -10.71 -2.12
C ILE A 507 27.78 -9.18 -2.02
N TRP A 508 28.57 -8.63 -1.11
CA TRP A 508 28.59 -7.20 -0.77
C TRP A 508 28.64 -6.24 -1.98
N THR A 509 29.49 -6.53 -2.97
CA THR A 509 29.62 -5.68 -4.17
C THR A 509 28.93 -6.26 -5.40
N GLY A 510 28.15 -7.33 -5.23
CA GLY A 510 27.56 -8.13 -6.30
C GLY A 510 28.54 -8.85 -7.24
N ASN A 511 29.84 -8.74 -7.03
CA ASN A 511 30.88 -9.36 -7.85
C ASN A 511 31.45 -10.58 -7.13
N ALA A 512 31.31 -11.75 -7.74
CA ALA A 512 31.78 -13.01 -7.15
C ALA A 512 33.29 -13.21 -7.35
N THR A 513 34.09 -12.55 -6.51
CA THR A 513 35.56 -12.68 -6.44
C THR A 513 36.01 -13.21 -5.08
N ALA A 514 37.17 -13.89 -5.04
CA ALA A 514 37.72 -14.40 -3.79
C ALA A 514 38.04 -13.25 -2.81
N GLY A 515 37.75 -13.46 -1.53
CA GLY A 515 37.85 -12.45 -0.47
C GLY A 515 36.62 -11.56 -0.31
N GLN A 516 35.63 -11.63 -1.21
CA GLN A 516 34.45 -10.77 -1.07
C GLN A 516 33.63 -11.09 0.16
N LYS A 517 33.13 -10.06 0.83
CA LYS A 517 32.30 -10.17 2.03
C LYS A 517 30.82 -10.30 1.69
N ILE A 518 30.03 -10.68 2.68
CA ILE A 518 28.59 -10.92 2.56
C ILE A 518 27.82 -9.93 3.43
N GLY A 519 26.74 -9.39 2.89
CA GLY A 519 25.81 -8.50 3.59
C GLY A 519 24.37 -8.92 3.40
N GLN A 520 23.49 -8.30 4.18
CA GLN A 520 22.03 -8.39 4.01
C GLN A 520 21.54 -7.43 2.95
N TRP A 521 20.75 -7.95 2.00
CA TRP A 521 20.16 -7.18 0.90
C TRP A 521 18.70 -7.56 0.68
N VAL A 522 17.90 -6.64 0.12
CA VAL A 522 16.62 -6.99 -0.48
C VAL A 522 16.81 -8.14 -1.47
N ASP A 523 15.88 -9.10 -1.45
CA ASP A 523 16.00 -10.32 -2.24
C ASP A 523 15.96 -10.06 -3.76
N ASN A 524 16.55 -10.99 -4.53
CA ASN A 524 16.76 -10.93 -5.98
C ASN A 524 17.47 -9.65 -6.45
N SER A 525 18.31 -9.11 -5.59
CA SER A 525 19.42 -8.30 -6.05
C SER A 525 20.29 -9.18 -6.96
N ASP A 526 20.79 -8.59 -8.04
CA ASP A 526 21.79 -9.22 -8.92
C ASP A 526 23.00 -9.73 -8.12
N THR A 527 23.20 -9.33 -6.87
CA THR A 527 24.34 -9.66 -6.01
C THR A 527 24.50 -11.13 -5.62
N GLY A 528 23.51 -11.99 -5.89
CA GLY A 528 23.73 -13.42 -6.16
C GLY A 528 23.11 -14.42 -5.18
N SER A 529 22.71 -15.57 -5.73
CA SER A 529 22.15 -16.75 -5.06
C SER A 529 23.20 -17.87 -4.89
N TRP A 530 22.80 -18.94 -4.19
CA TRP A 530 23.66 -20.06 -3.81
C TRP A 530 23.24 -21.36 -4.48
N ASN A 531 24.17 -22.12 -5.04
CA ASN A 531 24.01 -23.54 -5.30
C ASN A 531 24.24 -24.30 -4.00
N LEU A 532 23.24 -25.06 -3.55
CA LEU A 532 23.35 -25.89 -2.35
C LEU A 532 23.96 -27.27 -2.71
N VAL A 533 25.26 -27.44 -2.50
CA VAL A 533 26.01 -28.65 -2.88
C VAL A 533 26.14 -29.58 -1.66
N LYS A 534 25.43 -30.70 -1.67
CA LYS A 534 25.49 -31.69 -0.59
C LYS A 534 26.79 -32.49 -0.63
N THR A 535 27.46 -32.63 0.52
CA THR A 535 28.66 -33.46 0.69
C THR A 535 28.31 -34.91 1.03
N ALA A 536 29.24 -35.83 0.83
CA ALA A 536 29.02 -37.26 1.10
C ALA A 536 28.75 -37.57 2.58
N ASP A 537 29.25 -36.75 3.49
CA ASP A 537 29.09 -36.86 4.94
C ASP A 537 27.91 -36.04 5.50
N GLY A 538 27.03 -35.52 4.62
CA GLY A 538 25.74 -34.93 5.01
C GLY A 538 25.73 -33.42 5.27
N PHE A 539 26.87 -32.74 5.15
CA PHE A 539 26.97 -31.27 5.17
C PHE A 539 26.58 -30.69 3.81
N TYR A 540 26.53 -29.36 3.75
CA TYR A 540 26.29 -28.59 2.53
C TYR A 540 27.39 -27.55 2.32
N LYS A 541 27.76 -27.33 1.06
CA LYS A 541 28.52 -26.17 0.63
C LYS A 541 27.62 -25.20 -0.10
N LEU A 542 27.74 -23.91 0.19
CA LEU A 542 27.04 -22.83 -0.48
C LEU A 542 27.95 -22.27 -1.57
N GLN A 543 27.82 -22.78 -2.79
CA GLN A 543 28.61 -22.35 -3.95
C GLN A 543 27.94 -21.15 -4.60
N SER A 544 28.68 -20.12 -5.00
CA SER A 544 28.09 -18.96 -5.68
C SER A 544 27.54 -19.36 -7.06
N VAL A 545 26.31 -18.97 -7.38
CA VAL A 545 25.73 -19.15 -8.73
C VAL A 545 26.49 -18.30 -9.76
N LYS A 546 26.91 -17.09 -9.38
CA LYS A 546 27.69 -16.17 -10.25
C LYS A 546 29.09 -16.66 -10.57
N ASN A 547 29.71 -17.43 -9.67
CA ASN A 547 31.03 -18.02 -9.90
C ASN A 547 31.15 -19.34 -9.14
N THR A 548 31.00 -20.45 -9.87
CA THR A 548 31.01 -21.80 -9.30
C THR A 548 32.38 -22.24 -8.77
N GLY A 549 33.44 -21.45 -9.00
CA GLY A 549 34.74 -21.64 -8.36
C GLY A 549 34.81 -21.18 -6.90
N LEU A 550 33.78 -20.47 -6.41
CA LEU A 550 33.77 -19.82 -5.10
C LEU A 550 32.65 -20.33 -4.18
N TYR A 551 32.95 -20.37 -2.89
CA TYR A 551 32.08 -20.89 -1.84
C TYR A 551 32.02 -19.95 -0.65
N LEU A 552 30.85 -19.88 0.00
CA LEU A 552 30.67 -19.18 1.26
C LEU A 552 31.53 -19.84 2.35
N THR A 553 32.37 -19.03 2.99
CA THR A 553 33.44 -19.50 3.88
C THR A 553 33.39 -18.74 5.21
N GLY A 554 33.31 -19.51 6.31
CA GLY A 554 33.45 -19.05 7.68
C GLY A 554 34.72 -19.64 8.32
N ALA A 555 35.87 -19.00 8.12
CA ALA A 555 37.16 -19.56 8.53
C ALA A 555 37.58 -19.22 9.98
N THR A 556 36.98 -18.19 10.59
CA THR A 556 37.38 -17.66 11.90
C THR A 556 36.15 -17.30 12.71
N ALA A 557 36.08 -17.78 13.95
CA ALA A 557 34.97 -17.49 14.86
C ALA A 557 34.75 -15.97 15.02
N GLY A 558 33.49 -15.54 14.93
CA GLY A 558 33.09 -14.14 15.06
C GLY A 558 33.33 -13.28 13.81
N ALA A 559 34.03 -13.80 12.79
CA ALA A 559 34.38 -13.02 11.60
C ALA A 559 33.22 -12.91 10.60
N GLN A 560 33.26 -11.86 9.77
CA GLN A 560 32.40 -11.75 8.58
C GLN A 560 32.62 -12.93 7.65
N LEU A 561 31.55 -13.38 7.00
CA LEU A 561 31.67 -14.43 5.97
C LEU A 561 32.30 -13.86 4.70
N THR A 562 33.02 -14.72 3.98
CA THR A 562 33.63 -14.36 2.69
C THR A 562 33.41 -15.43 1.63
N LEU A 563 33.53 -15.04 0.36
CA LEU A 563 33.71 -15.96 -0.76
C LEU A 563 35.17 -16.39 -0.86
N GLN A 564 35.43 -17.69 -0.96
CA GLN A 564 36.79 -18.22 -1.18
C GLN A 564 36.76 -19.36 -2.20
N THR A 565 37.92 -19.67 -2.77
CA THR A 565 38.11 -20.89 -3.56
C THR A 565 37.91 -22.12 -2.68
N ALA A 566 37.65 -23.27 -3.32
CA ALA A 566 37.40 -24.51 -2.59
C ALA A 566 38.55 -24.87 -1.62
N VAL A 567 38.19 -25.17 -0.37
CA VAL A 567 39.08 -25.73 0.66
C VAL A 567 38.42 -26.94 1.36
N THR A 568 39.22 -27.69 2.12
CA THR A 568 38.81 -28.95 2.78
C THR A 568 38.99 -28.91 4.31
N ASP A 569 39.17 -27.72 4.89
CA ASP A 569 39.42 -27.52 6.32
C ASP A 569 38.14 -27.37 7.18
N GLY A 570 36.98 -27.70 6.59
CA GLY A 570 35.67 -27.57 7.23
C GLY A 570 35.08 -26.16 7.25
N SER A 571 35.82 -25.12 6.83
CA SER A 571 35.31 -23.73 6.87
C SER A 571 34.20 -23.43 5.85
N GLN A 572 33.97 -24.33 4.90
CA GLN A 572 32.95 -24.24 3.84
C GLN A 572 31.82 -25.27 4.00
N ASP A 573 31.87 -26.08 5.06
CA ASP A 573 30.90 -27.14 5.33
C ASP A 573 29.88 -26.64 6.35
N TRP A 574 28.61 -26.64 5.95
CA TRP A 574 27.49 -26.12 6.74
C TRP A 574 26.50 -27.24 7.06
N GLU A 575 26.18 -27.41 8.34
CA GLU A 575 25.09 -28.24 8.80
C GLU A 575 23.82 -27.38 8.93
N LEU A 576 22.69 -27.86 8.42
CA LEU A 576 21.40 -27.18 8.54
C LEU A 576 20.65 -27.76 9.73
N VAL A 577 20.58 -26.98 10.81
CA VAL A 577 19.90 -27.35 12.06
C VAL A 577 18.60 -26.54 12.18
N ARG A 578 17.50 -27.19 12.55
CA ARG A 578 16.20 -26.53 12.73
C ARG A 578 16.02 -25.91 14.10
#